data_AF-A0A3L7W665-F1
#
_entry.id   AF-A0A3L7W665-F1
#
_cell.length_a   1.000
_cell.length_b   1.000
_cell.length_c   1.000
_cell.angle_alpha   90.00
_cell.angle_beta   90.00
_cell.angle_gamma   90.00
#
_symmetry.space_group_name_H-M   'P 1'
#
loop_
_entity.id
_entity.type
_entity.pdbx_description
1 polymer ?
#
loop_
_entity_poly.entity_id
_entity_poly.type
_entity_poly.pdbx_seq_one_letter_code
_entity_poly.pdbx_strand_id
1 'polypeptide(L)'
;GALALAPTGGYLIGMLFAAWIVGRLADLGWDRSVVGTVGAMLIGNLVIYAFGVSWLAAALQIDFGDAIGKGATPFLIGDAIKIALAAGIFPSAWWYVNNGRSAGPR
;
A
#
# COMPACT_ATOMS: atom_id res chain seq x y z
N GLY A 1 15.25 -11.64 21.83
CA GLY A 1 14.04 -12.44 22.08
C GLY A 1 13.41 -12.80 20.74
N ALA A 2 13.03 -14.06 20.54
CA ALA A 2 12.66 -14.64 19.23
C ALA A 2 11.54 -13.91 18.45
N LEU A 3 10.78 -13.03 19.11
CA LEU A 3 9.77 -12.18 18.46
C LEU A 3 10.36 -11.02 17.63
N ALA A 4 11.54 -10.51 18.01
CA ALA A 4 12.17 -9.36 17.34
C ALA A 4 12.91 -9.73 16.05
N LEU A 5 13.01 -11.02 15.71
CA LEU A 5 13.61 -11.51 14.46
C LEU A 5 12.59 -12.28 13.60
N ALA A 6 11.29 -12.16 13.92
CA ALA A 6 10.26 -12.77 13.09
C ALA A 6 10.43 -12.28 11.63
N PRO A 7 10.46 -13.18 10.63
CA PRO A 7 10.72 -12.84 9.22
C PRO A 7 9.78 -11.76 8.67
N THR A 8 8.60 -11.59 9.28
CA THR A 8 7.58 -10.62 8.91
C THR A 8 7.70 -9.26 9.61
N GLY A 9 8.62 -9.10 10.57
CA GLY A 9 8.74 -7.89 11.38
C GLY A 9 8.95 -6.62 10.56
N GLY A 10 9.82 -6.70 9.54
CA GLY A 10 10.06 -5.57 8.62
C GLY A 10 8.81 -5.12 7.85
N TYR A 11 7.91 -6.04 7.52
CA TYR A 11 6.66 -5.69 6.83
C TYR A 11 5.73 -4.87 7.73
N LEU A 12 5.67 -5.18 9.03
CA LEU A 12 4.84 -4.44 9.98
C LEU A 12 5.34 -3.00 10.16
N ILE A 13 6.66 -2.84 10.26
CA ILE A 13 7.29 -1.52 10.30
C ILE A 13 7.01 -0.76 8.99
N GLY A 14 7.19 -1.44 7.85
CA GLY A 14 6.87 -0.89 6.53
C GLY A 14 5.41 -0.45 6.41
N MET A 15 4.45 -1.23 6.94
CA MET A 15 3.03 -0.88 6.95
C MET A 15 2.74 0.37 7.76
N LEU A 16 3.43 0.59 8.89
CA LEU A 16 3.28 1.81 9.68
C LEU A 16 3.66 3.05 8.87
N PHE A 17 4.83 3.02 8.20
CA PHE A 17 5.27 4.12 7.35
C PHE A 17 4.40 4.28 6.11
N ALA A 18 4.02 3.18 5.46
CA ALA A 18 3.14 3.20 4.30
C ALA A 18 1.77 3.80 4.63
N ALA A 19 1.18 3.45 5.78
CA ALA A 19 -0.09 4.02 6.22
C ALA A 19 0.01 5.54 6.40
N TRP A 20 1.09 6.04 7.00
CA TRP A 20 1.32 7.47 7.15
C TRP A 20 1.51 8.18 5.80
N ILE A 21 2.34 7.63 4.90
CA ILE A 21 2.60 8.22 3.58
C ILE A 21 1.34 8.21 2.71
N VAL A 22 0.66 7.07 2.61
CA VAL A 22 -0.57 6.92 1.80
C VAL A 22 -1.68 7.79 2.37
N GLY A 23 -1.84 7.84 3.70
CA GLY A 23 -2.78 8.75 4.35
C GLY A 23 -2.50 10.20 4.00
N ARG A 24 -1.23 10.61 4.02
CA ARG A 24 -0.85 11.97 3.63
C ARG A 24 -1.13 12.26 2.15
N LEU A 25 -0.91 11.30 1.25
CA LEU A 25 -1.24 11.43 -0.17
C LEU A 25 -2.76 11.52 -0.40
N ALA A 26 -3.55 10.78 0.38
CA ALA A 26 -5.01 10.87 0.36
C ALA A 26 -5.49 12.25 0.84
N ASP A 27 -4.90 12.84 1.89
CA ASP A 27 -5.20 14.22 2.31
C ASP A 27 -4.91 15.23 1.19
N LEU A 28 -3.89 14.97 0.38
CA LEU A 28 -3.53 15.78 -0.80
C LEU A 28 -4.47 15.53 -2.00
N GLY A 29 -5.46 14.65 -1.85
CA GLY A 29 -6.49 14.36 -2.85
C GLY A 29 -6.08 13.35 -3.91
N TRP A 30 -5.02 12.57 -3.70
CA TRP A 30 -4.60 11.55 -4.66
C TRP A 30 -5.67 10.47 -4.84
N ASP A 31 -6.47 10.19 -3.81
CA ASP A 31 -7.58 9.24 -3.82
C ASP A 31 -8.80 9.68 -4.66
N ARG A 32 -8.81 10.93 -5.15
CA ARG A 32 -9.90 11.49 -5.98
C ARG A 32 -9.77 11.17 -7.47
N SER A 33 -8.64 10.63 -7.90
CA SER A 33 -8.38 10.29 -9.30
C SER A 33 -7.79 8.89 -9.41
N VAL A 34 -8.10 8.18 -10.49
CA VAL A 34 -7.57 6.82 -10.75
C VAL A 34 -6.05 6.81 -10.68
N VAL A 35 -5.39 7.77 -11.36
CA VAL A 35 -3.93 7.86 -11.44
C VAL A 35 -3.32 8.17 -10.07
N GLY A 36 -3.91 9.10 -9.31
CA GLY A 36 -3.46 9.42 -7.96
C GLY A 36 -3.60 8.22 -7.01
N THR A 37 -4.73 7.49 -7.06
CA THR A 37 -4.95 6.30 -6.23
C THR A 37 -3.93 5.21 -6.55
N VAL A 38 -3.70 4.93 -7.83
CA VAL A 38 -2.67 3.97 -8.25
C VAL A 38 -1.29 4.42 -7.76
N GLY A 39 -0.93 5.68 -7.96
CA GLY A 39 0.35 6.23 -7.51
C GLY A 39 0.55 6.11 -6.00
N ALA A 40 -0.45 6.47 -5.20
CA ALA A 40 -0.40 6.39 -3.76
C ALA A 40 -0.18 4.95 -3.27
N MET A 41 -0.90 3.99 -3.85
CA MET A 41 -0.77 2.58 -3.48
C MET A 41 0.55 1.96 -3.91
N LEU A 42 1.08 2.31 -5.09
CA LEU A 42 2.40 1.85 -5.53
C LEU A 42 3.49 2.36 -4.58
N ILE A 43 3.42 3.62 -4.15
CA ILE A 43 4.34 4.18 -3.15
C ILE A 43 4.23 3.40 -1.83
N GLY A 44 3.01 3.15 -1.35
CA GLY A 44 2.78 2.37 -0.14
C GLY A 44 3.38 0.96 -0.21
N ASN A 45 3.14 0.23 -1.30
CA ASN A 45 3.70 -1.11 -1.51
C ASN A 45 5.23 -1.08 -1.60
N LEU A 46 5.81 -0.09 -2.28
CA LEU A 46 7.26 0.07 -2.38
C LEU A 46 7.88 0.25 -0.98
N VAL A 47 7.27 1.06 -0.13
CA VAL A 47 7.71 1.27 1.26
C VAL A 47 7.62 -0.04 2.04
N ILE A 48 6.49 -0.77 1.94
CA ILE A 48 6.32 -2.06 2.61
C ILE A 48 7.40 -3.06 2.18
N TYR A 49 7.67 -3.19 0.88
CA TYR A 49 8.69 -4.11 0.38
C TYR A 49 10.10 -3.68 0.72
N ALA A 50 10.40 -2.37 0.72
CA ALA A 50 11.72 -1.87 1.08
C ALA A 50 12.09 -2.27 2.51
N PHE A 51 11.18 -2.16 3.47
CA PHE A 51 11.40 -2.59 4.86
C PHE A 51 11.25 -4.10 5.03
N GLY A 52 10.25 -4.72 4.39
CA GLY A 52 9.95 -6.14 4.53
C GLY A 52 11.03 -7.04 3.94
N VAL A 53 11.42 -6.81 2.69
CA VAL A 53 12.39 -7.66 1.97
C VAL A 53 13.80 -7.49 2.53
N SER A 54 14.22 -6.27 2.87
CA SER A 54 15.53 -6.03 3.51
C SER A 54 15.64 -6.70 4.87
N TRP A 55 14.57 -6.64 5.67
CA TRP A 55 14.50 -7.34 6.95
C TRP A 55 14.48 -8.85 6.77
N LEU A 56 13.72 -9.36 5.79
CA LEU A 56 13.63 -10.79 5.49
C LEU A 56 14.99 -11.37 5.10
N ALA A 57 15.72 -10.66 4.24
CA ALA A 57 17.09 -11.02 3.84
C ALA A 57 18.01 -11.12 5.07
N ALA A 58 17.96 -10.14 5.97
CA ALA A 58 18.76 -10.13 7.19
C ALA A 58 18.31 -11.19 8.20
N ALA A 59 17.01 -11.44 8.35
CA ALA A 59 16.47 -12.41 9.32
C ALA A 59 16.75 -13.86 8.91
N LEU A 60 16.67 -14.16 7.61
CA LEU A 60 16.91 -15.50 7.06
C LEU A 60 18.35 -15.73 6.58
N GLN A 61 19.18 -14.69 6.55
CA GLN A 61 20.57 -14.75 6.05
C GLN A 61 20.63 -15.30 4.61
N ILE A 62 19.68 -14.87 3.76
CA ILE A 62 19.58 -15.25 2.35
C ILE A 62 19.99 -14.08 1.46
N ASP A 63 20.30 -14.36 0.19
CA ASP A 63 20.57 -13.30 -0.78
C ASP A 63 19.30 -12.48 -1.09
N PHE A 64 19.52 -11.30 -1.65
CA PHE A 64 18.43 -10.36 -1.92
C PHE A 64 17.48 -10.85 -3.02
N GLY A 65 17.96 -11.63 -4.00
CA GLY A 65 17.14 -12.23 -5.05
C GLY A 65 16.17 -13.26 -4.47
N ASP A 66 16.66 -14.14 -3.60
CA ASP A 66 15.85 -15.10 -2.85
C ASP A 66 14.84 -14.40 -1.92
N ALA A 67 15.25 -13.31 -1.27
CA ALA A 67 14.37 -12.52 -0.42
C ALA A 67 13.23 -11.86 -1.23
N ILE A 68 13.50 -11.34 -2.42
CA ILE A 68 12.47 -10.83 -3.34
C ILE A 68 11.54 -11.97 -3.78
N GLY A 69 12.11 -13.11 -4.17
CA GLY A 69 11.36 -14.28 -4.62
C GLY A 69 10.37 -14.77 -3.56
N LYS A 70 10.79 -14.82 -2.30
CA LYS A 70 9.97 -15.29 -1.17
C LYS A 70 9.09 -14.19 -0.56
N GLY A 71 9.54 -12.95 -0.61
CA GLY A 71 8.98 -11.84 0.17
C GLY A 71 8.23 -10.77 -0.62
N ALA A 72 8.37 -10.70 -1.95
CA ALA A 72 7.67 -9.74 -2.79
C ALA A 72 6.78 -10.44 -3.83
N THR A 73 7.34 -11.40 -4.58
CA THR A 73 6.64 -12.09 -5.68
C THR A 73 5.25 -12.63 -5.34
N PRO A 74 5.03 -13.36 -4.22
CA PRO A 74 3.70 -13.90 -3.92
C PRO A 74 2.66 -12.81 -3.61
N PHE A 75 3.08 -11.62 -3.20
CA PHE A 75 2.19 -10.52 -2.84
C PHE A 75 1.79 -9.65 -4.03
N LEU A 76 2.57 -9.65 -5.12
CA LEU A 76 2.33 -8.80 -6.30
C LEU A 76 0.94 -8.97 -6.92
N ILE A 77 0.45 -10.21 -7.01
CA ILE A 77 -0.89 -10.49 -7.57
C ILE A 77 -1.97 -9.89 -6.66
N GLY A 78 -1.84 -10.09 -5.35
CA GLY A 78 -2.77 -9.52 -4.37
C GLY A 78 -2.76 -8.00 -4.40
N ASP A 79 -1.59 -7.40 -4.56
CA ASP A 79 -1.45 -5.95 -4.65
C ASP A 79 -2.04 -5.38 -5.94
N ALA A 80 -1.84 -6.04 -7.07
CA ALA A 80 -2.46 -5.64 -8.34
C ALA A 80 -3.99 -5.62 -8.23
N ILE A 81 -4.57 -6.65 -7.60
CA ILE A 81 -6.02 -6.71 -7.37
C ILE A 81 -6.46 -5.57 -6.44
N LYS A 82 -5.76 -5.34 -5.32
CA LYS A 82 -6.07 -4.25 -4.38
C LYS A 82 -6.00 -2.88 -5.07
N ILE A 83 -4.98 -2.65 -5.89
CA ILE A 83 -4.79 -1.40 -6.64
C ILE A 83 -5.95 -1.20 -7.60
N ALA A 84 -6.33 -2.23 -8.37
CA ALA A 84 -7.45 -2.16 -9.30
C ALA A 84 -8.77 -1.83 -8.58
N LEU A 85 -9.04 -2.49 -7.45
CA LEU A 85 -10.23 -2.23 -6.64
C LEU A 85 -10.24 -0.82 -6.09
N ALA A 86 -9.15 -0.38 -5.46
CA ALA A 86 -9.04 0.97 -4.90
C ALA A 86 -9.17 2.05 -5.98
N ALA A 87 -8.54 1.86 -7.14
CA ALA A 87 -8.60 2.80 -8.25
C ALA A 87 -10.02 2.92 -8.83
N GLY A 88 -10.86 1.88 -8.71
CA GLY A 88 -12.28 1.96 -9.04
C GLY A 88 -13.14 2.57 -7.92
N ILE A 89 -12.89 2.18 -6.67
CA ILE A 89 -13.75 2.53 -5.53
C ILE A 89 -13.52 3.97 -5.03
N PHE A 90 -12.27 4.40 -4.83
CA PHE A 90 -12.03 5.72 -4.22
C PHE A 90 -12.50 6.89 -5.10
N PRO A 91 -12.16 6.96 -6.40
CA PRO A 91 -12.62 8.06 -7.24
C PRO A 91 -14.14 8.06 -7.43
N SER A 92 -14.76 6.88 -7.53
CA SER A 92 -16.21 6.77 -7.65
C SER A 92 -16.93 7.21 -6.38
N ALA A 93 -16.44 6.81 -5.20
CA ALA A 93 -16.97 7.26 -3.92
C ALA A 93 -16.92 8.80 -3.80
N TRP A 94 -15.80 9.43 -4.15
CA TRP A 94 -15.67 10.89 -4.16
C TRP A 94 -16.60 11.56 -5.16
N TRP A 95 -16.80 10.97 -6.35
CA TRP A 95 -17.77 11.46 -7.32
C TRP A 95 -19.20 11.46 -6.76
N TYR A 96 -19.63 10.38 -6.11
CA TYR A 96 -20.95 10.31 -5.47
C TYR A 96 -21.12 11.35 -4.36
N VAL A 97 -20.11 11.52 -3.50
CA VAL A 97 -20.13 12.51 -2.42
C VAL A 97 -20.24 13.95 -2.96
N ASN A 98 -19.54 14.24 -4.05
CA ASN A 98 -19.53 15.57 -4.65
C ASN A 98 -20.82 15.88 -5.44
N ASN A 99 -21.35 14.90 -6.16
CA ASN A 99 -22.51 15.09 -7.03
C ASN A 99 -23.85 14.90 -6.29
N GLY A 100 -23.90 14.15 -5.19
CA GLY A 100 -25.11 13.90 -4.40
C GLY A 100 -25.59 15.10 -3.57
N ARG A 101 -24.75 16.13 -3.36
CA ARG A 101 -25.11 17.33 -2.58
C ARG A 101 -25.93 18.37 -3.36
N SER A 102 -26.16 18.16 -4.66
CA SER A 102 -26.93 19.07 -5.51
C SER A 102 -28.47 18.97 -5.34
N ALA A 103 -28.95 18.08 -4.48
CA ALA A 103 -30.38 17.84 -4.22
C ALA A 103 -30.84 18.25 -2.81
N GLY A 104 -30.25 19.30 -2.22
CA GLY A 104 -30.79 19.91 -0.99
C GLY A 104 -32.10 20.68 -1.28
N PRO A 105 -33.13 20.62 -0.41
CA PRO A 105 -34.40 21.30 -0.65
C PRO A 105 -34.19 22.81 -0.74
N ARG A 106 -34.65 23.42 -1.83
CA ARG A 106 -34.76 24.87 -1.98
C ARG A 106 -36.05 25.35 -1.33
#